data_AF-A0A820CL19-F1
#
_entry.id   AF-A0A820CL19-F1
#
_cell.length_a   1.000
_cell.length_b   1.000
_cell.length_c   1.000
_cell.angle_alpha   90.00
_cell.angle_beta   90.00
_cell.angle_gamma   90.00
#
_symmetry.space_group_name_H-M   'P 1'
#
loop_
_entity.id
_entity.type
_entity.pdbx_description
1 polymer ?
#
loop_
_entity_poly.entity_id
_entity_poly.type
_entity_poly.pdbx_seq_one_letter_code
_entity_poly.pdbx_strand_id
1 'polypeptide(L)'
;MSDIDILSSYDSVSSTSSSNVTQQYSASSIENLLKQKDDFKQFIVIKNDQKNVSSLAWSTFGFPAKRAEDGSYQRIIGFASCCNCKDTYSFQSGGSGSTKHLLRHICSKKSLLSSENNQEGLIDKFIKSKKSTSLKLTAQDRTTIRDEFTKWICSSIRPFNIISDPELKTTLKTIIDICQKYHRLIDIEDILVAPTTISYNVNRLADHYRSLARPILIEPAEAGVLTICPDLWTDSLKKLII
;
A
#
# COMPACT_ATOMS: atom_id res chain seq x y z
N MET A 1 43.97 -2.24 -44.95
CA MET A 1 43.64 -0.95 -44.31
C MET A 1 42.51 -1.23 -43.35
N SER A 2 42.65 -1.25 -42.03
CA SER A 2 43.83 -1.27 -41.15
C SER A 2 43.24 -1.65 -39.80
N ASP A 3 43.79 -2.70 -39.20
CA ASP A 3 43.48 -3.18 -37.87
C ASP A 3 43.85 -2.13 -36.81
N ILE A 4 43.01 -1.98 -35.78
CA ILE A 4 43.35 -1.23 -34.56
C ILE A 4 43.08 -2.15 -33.37
N ASP A 5 44.15 -2.79 -32.93
CA ASP A 5 44.29 -3.46 -31.64
C ASP A 5 44.38 -2.40 -30.53
N ILE A 6 43.49 -2.49 -29.53
CA ILE A 6 43.63 -1.76 -28.26
C ILE A 6 43.91 -2.78 -27.17
N LEU A 7 45.19 -2.92 -26.87
CA LEU A 7 45.72 -3.52 -25.65
C LEU A 7 45.44 -2.59 -24.46
N SER A 8 44.69 -3.06 -23.46
CA SER A 8 44.73 -2.46 -22.12
C SER A 8 45.27 -3.47 -21.11
N SER A 9 46.46 -3.16 -20.61
CA SER A 9 47.21 -3.87 -19.57
C SER A 9 46.39 -4.05 -18.30
N TYR A 10 46.28 -5.30 -17.84
CA TYR A 10 45.86 -5.61 -16.49
C TYR A 10 47.07 -5.54 -15.56
N ASP A 11 47.09 -4.52 -14.71
CA ASP A 11 48.05 -4.41 -13.61
C ASP A 11 47.77 -5.49 -12.56
N SER A 12 48.81 -6.27 -12.29
CA SER A 12 48.84 -7.32 -11.27
C SER A 12 49.00 -6.69 -9.90
N VAL A 13 47.93 -6.64 -9.11
CA VAL A 13 47.98 -6.15 -7.73
C VAL A 13 48.56 -7.23 -6.82
N SER A 14 49.80 -6.99 -6.39
CA SER A 14 50.54 -7.75 -5.40
C SER A 14 49.77 -7.94 -4.11
N SER A 15 49.53 -9.20 -3.74
CA SER A 15 48.86 -9.61 -2.51
C SER A 15 49.86 -9.59 -1.35
N THR A 16 49.99 -8.46 -0.67
CA THR A 16 50.70 -8.40 0.62
C THR A 16 49.83 -9.08 1.69
N SER A 17 50.26 -10.27 2.11
CA SER A 17 49.71 -11.06 3.19
C SER A 17 50.00 -10.41 4.55
N SER A 18 49.31 -9.31 4.82
CA SER A 18 49.18 -8.78 6.18
C SER A 18 48.43 -9.80 7.01
N SER A 19 49.11 -10.40 7.98
CA SER A 19 48.56 -11.26 9.02
C SER A 19 47.52 -10.47 9.82
N ASN A 20 46.28 -10.51 9.34
CA ASN A 20 45.11 -9.89 9.96
C ASN A 20 44.88 -10.57 11.31
N VAL A 21 45.41 -9.97 12.37
CA VAL A 21 44.97 -10.21 13.74
C VAL A 21 43.49 -9.85 13.77
N THR A 22 42.64 -10.86 13.57
CA THR A 22 41.20 -10.67 13.51
C THR A 22 40.75 -10.44 14.93
N GLN A 23 40.74 -9.18 15.37
CA GLN A 23 40.21 -8.80 16.67
C GLN A 23 38.79 -9.39 16.77
N GLN A 24 38.62 -10.32 17.71
CA GLN A 24 37.38 -11.06 17.86
C GLN A 24 36.37 -10.20 18.61
N TYR A 25 35.56 -9.47 17.86
CA TYR A 25 34.45 -8.69 18.42
C TYR A 25 33.25 -9.61 18.71
N SER A 26 32.55 -9.35 19.82
CA SER A 26 31.21 -9.88 20.06
C SER A 26 30.14 -8.84 19.71
N ALA A 27 28.90 -9.26 19.44
CA ALA A 27 27.81 -8.35 19.12
C ALA A 27 27.55 -7.31 20.23
N SER A 28 27.59 -7.74 21.49
CA SER A 28 27.43 -6.87 22.67
C SER A 28 28.59 -5.87 22.83
N SER A 29 29.83 -6.29 22.54
CA SER A 29 30.99 -5.40 22.56
C SER A 29 30.85 -4.30 21.50
N ILE A 30 30.46 -4.65 20.27
CA ILE A 30 30.23 -3.68 19.19
C ILE A 30 29.10 -2.71 19.56
N GLU A 31 28.01 -3.22 20.11
CA GLU A 31 26.88 -2.40 20.54
C GLU A 31 27.28 -1.35 21.59
N ASN A 32 28.06 -1.75 22.60
CA ASN A 32 28.58 -0.84 23.61
C ASN A 32 29.49 0.23 23.00
N LEU A 33 30.39 -0.16 22.09
CA LEU A 33 31.29 0.75 21.38
C LEU A 33 30.52 1.76 20.51
N LEU A 34 29.43 1.34 19.86
CA LEU A 34 28.57 2.23 19.06
C LEU A 34 27.68 3.16 19.89
N LYS A 35 27.35 2.77 21.12
CA LYS A 35 26.52 3.56 22.05
C LYS A 35 27.33 4.53 22.90
N GLN A 36 28.64 4.29 23.05
CA GLN A 36 29.54 5.19 23.75
C GLN A 36 29.56 6.56 23.07
N LYS A 37 29.35 7.62 23.86
CA LYS A 37 29.56 8.99 23.38
C LYS A 37 31.06 9.19 23.22
N ASP A 38 31.50 9.10 21.98
CA ASP A 38 32.87 9.39 21.59
C ASP A 38 32.87 10.58 20.63
N ASP A 39 33.54 11.66 21.05
CA ASP A 39 33.70 12.88 20.28
C ASP A 39 34.44 12.62 18.96
N PHE A 40 35.30 11.59 18.93
CA PHE A 40 36.11 11.22 17.77
C PHE A 40 35.41 10.25 16.80
N LYS A 41 34.21 9.77 17.18
CA LYS A 41 33.40 8.80 16.42
C LYS A 41 34.23 7.60 15.95
N GLN A 42 35.00 7.00 16.85
CA GLN A 42 35.86 5.85 16.53
C GLN A 42 35.06 4.67 15.96
N PHE A 43 33.78 4.54 16.32
CA PHE A 43 32.88 3.51 15.80
C PHE A 43 31.63 4.13 15.19
N ILE A 44 31.27 3.69 13.97
CA ILE A 44 30.07 4.13 13.26
C ILE A 44 29.32 2.96 12.61
N VAL A 45 28.11 3.22 12.13
CA VAL A 45 27.35 2.30 11.28
C VAL A 45 27.32 2.86 9.87
N ILE A 46 27.99 2.18 8.92
CA ILE A 46 28.02 2.53 7.50
C ILE A 46 26.79 1.96 6.80
N LYS A 47 26.09 2.74 6.00
CA LYS A 47 24.95 2.24 5.22
C LYS A 47 25.43 1.31 4.10
N ASN A 48 24.61 0.32 3.77
CA ASN A 48 24.93 -0.63 2.72
C ASN A 48 24.44 -0.11 1.36
N ASP A 49 25.25 0.71 0.70
CA ASP A 49 24.87 1.35 -0.57
C ASP A 49 25.06 0.41 -1.79
N GLN A 50 25.75 -0.73 -1.62
CA GLN A 50 26.16 -1.61 -2.72
C GLN A 50 25.20 -2.76 -3.03
N LYS A 51 24.14 -3.00 -2.25
CA LYS A 51 23.25 -4.16 -2.48
C LYS A 51 21.95 -3.82 -3.18
N ASN A 52 21.51 -4.76 -4.01
CA ASN A 52 20.19 -4.83 -4.63
C ASN A 52 19.13 -4.31 -3.64
N VAL A 53 18.42 -3.28 -4.07
CA VAL A 53 17.39 -2.51 -3.34
C VAL A 53 16.24 -3.38 -2.79
N SER A 54 16.24 -4.69 -3.07
CA SER A 54 15.16 -5.62 -2.73
C SER A 54 15.08 -6.01 -1.25
N SER A 55 16.16 -5.92 -0.46
CA SER A 55 16.11 -6.31 0.96
C SER A 55 15.80 -5.13 1.87
N LEU A 56 14.53 -5.00 2.24
CA LEU A 56 13.99 -3.97 3.15
C LEU A 56 14.81 -3.76 4.43
N ALA A 57 15.49 -4.79 4.92
CA ALA A 57 16.33 -4.74 6.13
C ALA A 57 17.42 -3.66 6.06
N TRP A 58 18.06 -3.47 4.90
CA TRP A 58 19.18 -2.52 4.76
C TRP A 58 18.75 -1.04 4.79
N SER A 59 17.45 -0.76 4.75
CA SER A 59 16.94 0.59 5.03
C SER A 59 17.10 1.00 6.50
N THR A 60 17.15 0.01 7.40
CA THR A 60 17.21 0.21 8.86
C THR A 60 18.55 -0.22 9.45
N PHE A 61 19.26 -1.12 8.78
CA PHE A 61 20.53 -1.67 9.22
C PHE A 61 21.70 -1.24 8.33
N GLY A 62 22.87 -1.14 8.93
CA GLY A 62 24.14 -0.96 8.23
C GLY A 62 25.22 -1.86 8.81
N PHE A 63 26.46 -1.62 8.40
CA PHE A 63 27.62 -2.35 8.86
C PHE A 63 28.37 -1.56 9.93
N PRO A 64 28.62 -2.13 11.11
CA PRO A 64 29.50 -1.51 12.08
C PRO A 64 30.91 -1.38 11.49
N ALA A 65 31.58 -0.26 11.74
CA ALA A 65 32.92 0.01 11.27
C ALA A 65 33.73 0.79 12.31
N LYS A 66 35.04 0.55 12.33
CA LYS A 66 36.01 1.20 13.20
C LYS A 66 36.88 2.14 12.37
N ARG A 67 37.17 3.32 12.91
CA ARG A 67 38.09 4.27 12.31
C ARG A 67 39.53 3.73 12.39
N ALA A 68 40.19 3.63 11.25
CA ALA A 68 41.61 3.28 11.13
C ALA A 68 42.50 4.52 11.33
N GLU A 69 43.80 4.31 11.42
CA GLU A 69 44.80 5.36 11.67
C GLU A 69 44.86 6.40 10.53
N ASP A 70 44.57 5.95 9.30
CA ASP A 70 44.46 6.79 8.10
C ASP A 70 43.16 7.62 8.06
N GLY A 71 42.28 7.46 9.06
CA GLY A 71 40.99 8.11 9.14
C GLY A 71 39.88 7.43 8.31
N SER A 72 40.18 6.36 7.57
CA SER A 72 39.19 5.55 6.88
C SER A 72 38.38 4.70 7.87
N TYR A 73 37.24 4.17 7.45
CA TYR A 73 36.44 3.27 8.28
C TYR A 73 36.53 1.84 7.76
N GLN A 74 37.09 0.96 8.58
CA GLN A 74 37.18 -0.46 8.31
C GLN A 74 35.98 -1.19 8.89
N ARG A 75 35.27 -1.91 8.03
CA ARG A 75 34.08 -2.68 8.39
C ARG A 75 34.45 -3.82 9.35
N ILE A 76 33.65 -3.96 10.42
CA ILE A 76 33.70 -5.14 11.29
C ILE A 76 32.87 -6.24 10.62
N ILE A 77 33.56 -7.21 10.01
CA ILE A 77 32.94 -8.30 9.25
C ILE A 77 32.15 -9.21 10.18
N GLY A 78 31.05 -9.78 9.69
CA GLY A 78 30.25 -10.74 10.44
C GLY A 78 29.12 -10.13 11.27
N PHE A 79 28.90 -8.81 11.17
CA PHE A 79 27.89 -8.10 11.94
C PHE A 79 27.07 -7.10 11.10
N ALA A 80 25.88 -6.80 11.59
CA ALA A 80 25.00 -5.73 11.12
C ALA A 80 24.40 -5.01 12.32
N SER A 81 24.36 -3.68 12.28
CA SER A 81 23.88 -2.86 13.40
C SER A 81 22.75 -1.95 12.94
N CYS A 82 21.74 -1.76 13.78
CA CYS A 82 20.65 -0.84 13.49
C CYS A 82 21.20 0.59 13.43
N CYS A 83 20.87 1.34 12.38
CA CYS A 83 21.35 2.70 12.19
C CYS A 83 20.90 3.65 13.32
N ASN A 84 19.79 3.32 14.00
CA ASN A 84 19.15 4.18 14.98
C ASN A 84 19.49 3.79 16.42
N CYS A 85 19.14 2.58 16.85
CA CYS A 85 19.38 2.15 18.24
C CYS A 85 20.79 1.59 18.48
N LYS A 86 21.53 1.25 17.41
CA LYS A 86 22.87 0.65 17.43
C LYS A 86 22.93 -0.80 17.92
N ASP A 87 21.79 -1.45 18.14
CA ASP A 87 21.74 -2.88 18.48
C ASP A 87 22.37 -3.68 17.34
N THR A 88 23.24 -4.62 17.70
CA THR A 88 24.11 -5.33 16.76
C THR A 88 23.77 -6.81 16.71
N TYR A 89 23.73 -7.35 15.48
CA TYR A 89 23.37 -8.73 15.19
C TYR A 89 24.49 -9.39 14.39
N SER A 90 24.75 -10.68 14.65
CA SER A 90 25.66 -11.49 13.84
C SER A 90 25.06 -11.71 12.43
N PHE A 91 25.80 -11.32 11.40
CA PHE A 91 25.41 -11.42 10.00
C PHE A 91 26.56 -11.90 9.12
N GLN A 92 26.46 -13.14 8.62
CA GLN A 92 27.45 -13.71 7.70
C GLN A 92 27.25 -13.15 6.28
N SER A 93 28.28 -12.52 5.73
CA SER A 93 28.23 -11.89 4.39
C SER A 93 28.47 -12.87 3.23
N GLY A 94 28.85 -14.12 3.54
CA GLY A 94 29.21 -15.17 2.58
C GLY A 94 28.04 -15.91 1.92
N GLY A 95 27.04 -15.18 1.40
CA GLY A 95 26.12 -15.71 0.37
C GLY A 95 24.83 -16.41 0.82
N SER A 96 24.71 -16.93 2.05
CA SER A 96 23.46 -17.58 2.53
C SER A 96 22.77 -16.87 3.69
N GLY A 97 23.33 -15.75 4.18
CA GLY A 97 22.83 -15.02 5.35
C GLY A 97 21.45 -14.41 5.11
N SER A 98 20.40 -15.09 5.56
CA SER A 98 19.03 -14.56 5.54
C SER A 98 18.90 -13.31 6.40
N THR A 99 18.34 -12.23 5.86
CA THR A 99 18.07 -10.98 6.60
C THR A 99 16.79 -11.04 7.45
N LYS A 100 16.14 -12.21 7.54
CA LYS A 100 14.89 -12.42 8.29
C LYS A 100 15.01 -12.04 9.78
N HIS A 101 16.17 -12.29 10.40
CA HIS A 101 16.38 -11.95 11.81
C HIS A 101 16.48 -10.44 12.03
N LEU A 102 17.07 -9.69 11.09
CA LEU A 102 17.13 -8.22 11.13
C LEU A 102 15.74 -7.61 11.00
N LEU A 103 14.86 -8.18 10.18
CA LEU A 103 13.49 -7.68 10.00
C LEU A 103 12.60 -7.83 11.24
N ARG A 104 12.97 -8.68 12.19
CA ARG A 104 12.23 -8.84 13.47
C ARG A 104 12.62 -7.79 14.52
N HIS A 105 13.62 -6.97 14.23
CA HIS A 105 14.07 -5.94 15.15
C HIS A 105 13.06 -4.80 15.28
N ILE A 106 12.67 -4.53 16.53
CA ILE A 106 11.81 -3.41 16.89
C ILE A 106 12.71 -2.31 17.46
N CYS A 107 12.97 -1.27 16.66
CA CYS A 107 13.87 -0.18 17.04
C CYS A 107 13.17 0.79 18.02
N SER A 108 13.51 0.72 19.31
CA SER A 108 12.95 1.58 20.36
C SER A 108 13.10 3.09 20.07
N LYS A 109 14.15 3.51 19.37
CA LYS A 109 14.40 4.94 19.05
C LYS A 109 13.57 5.51 17.89
N LYS A 110 12.97 4.69 17.00
CA LYS A 110 12.05 5.21 15.97
C LYS A 110 10.76 5.77 16.59
N SER A 111 10.46 5.41 17.84
CA SER A 111 9.32 5.95 18.57
C SER A 111 9.53 7.39 19.07
N LEU A 112 10.77 7.93 19.08
CA LEU A 112 11.06 9.19 19.80
C LEU A 112 11.65 10.32 18.95
N LEU A 113 12.22 10.04 17.77
CA LEU A 113 12.93 11.06 16.96
C LEU A 113 12.13 11.60 15.76
N SER A 114 10.81 11.56 15.83
CA SER A 114 9.92 12.15 14.80
C SER A 114 9.38 13.54 15.18
N SER A 115 9.92 14.16 16.23
CA SER A 115 9.41 15.43 16.76
C SER A 115 10.59 16.32 17.13
N GLU A 116 10.94 17.22 16.21
CA GLU A 116 11.33 18.61 16.49
C GLU A 116 11.62 19.27 15.13
N ASN A 117 10.90 20.34 14.82
CA ASN A 117 11.00 21.19 13.62
C ASN A 117 10.23 20.71 12.38
N ASN A 118 8.90 20.72 12.48
CA ASN A 118 8.02 21.51 11.61
C ASN A 118 6.57 21.29 12.06
N GLN A 119 5.94 22.38 12.52
CA GLN A 119 4.55 22.45 12.97
C GLN A 119 3.56 22.29 11.80
N GLU A 120 3.44 21.08 11.27
CA GLU A 120 2.29 20.68 10.46
C GLU A 120 1.76 19.33 10.99
N GLY A 121 0.58 19.40 11.60
CA GLY A 121 -0.36 18.34 11.99
C GLY A 121 0.15 16.90 12.11
N LEU A 122 0.29 16.41 13.34
CA LEU A 122 0.67 15.04 13.71
C LEU A 122 -0.34 13.94 13.28
N ILE A 123 -1.49 14.30 12.70
CA ILE A 123 -2.52 13.36 12.25
C ILE A 123 -2.37 13.03 10.75
N ASP A 124 -1.76 13.92 9.95
CA ASP A 124 -1.71 13.75 8.48
C ASP A 124 -0.64 12.78 7.98
N LYS A 125 0.34 12.43 8.82
CA LYS A 125 1.43 11.50 8.45
C LYS A 125 1.12 10.02 8.72
N PHE A 126 0.09 9.71 9.49
CA PHE A 126 -0.43 8.33 9.61
C PHE A 126 -1.32 7.91 8.42
N ILE A 127 -1.76 8.86 7.61
CA ILE A 127 -2.65 8.61 6.47
C ILE A 127 -1.86 8.46 5.15
N LYS A 128 -0.65 9.01 5.07
CA LYS A 128 0.15 9.04 3.83
C LYS A 128 1.19 7.91 3.80
N SER A 129 0.77 6.72 3.35
CA SER A 129 1.52 5.80 2.46
C SER A 129 1.21 4.31 2.65
N LYS A 130 -0.06 3.94 2.86
CA LYS A 130 -0.49 2.65 2.29
C LYS A 130 -0.55 2.83 0.78
N LYS A 131 0.55 2.53 0.07
CA LYS A 131 0.47 2.18 -1.35
C LYS A 131 -0.66 1.17 -1.45
N SER A 132 -1.74 1.53 -2.14
CA SER A 132 -2.90 0.66 -2.36
C SER A 132 -2.38 -0.60 -3.03
N THR A 133 -2.05 -1.58 -2.20
CA THR A 133 -1.61 -2.88 -2.67
C THR A 133 -2.91 -3.50 -3.10
N SER A 134 -3.16 -3.53 -4.42
CA SER A 134 -4.43 -4.03 -4.91
C SER A 134 -4.56 -5.48 -4.44
N LEU A 135 -5.43 -5.69 -3.45
CA LEU A 135 -5.69 -7.00 -2.91
C LEU A 135 -6.44 -7.76 -3.99
N LYS A 136 -5.74 -8.72 -4.62
CA LYS A 136 -6.39 -9.63 -5.55
C LYS A 136 -7.27 -10.58 -4.75
N LEU A 137 -8.56 -10.63 -5.09
CA LEU A 137 -9.48 -11.63 -4.57
C LEU A 137 -8.92 -13.04 -4.82
N THR A 138 -9.07 -13.92 -3.84
CA THR A 138 -8.71 -15.33 -4.00
C THR A 138 -9.69 -16.04 -4.95
N ALA A 139 -9.35 -17.24 -5.42
CA ALA A 139 -10.28 -18.04 -6.22
C ALA A 139 -11.53 -18.46 -5.40
N GLN A 140 -11.34 -18.70 -4.11
CA GLN A 140 -12.43 -19.04 -3.21
C GLN A 140 -13.41 -17.87 -3.05
N ASP A 141 -12.91 -16.66 -2.79
CA ASP A 141 -13.76 -15.47 -2.62
C ASP A 141 -14.59 -15.19 -3.88
N ARG A 142 -13.99 -15.35 -5.07
CA ARG A 142 -14.70 -15.20 -6.35
C ARG A 142 -15.85 -16.20 -6.49
N THR A 143 -15.63 -17.44 -6.07
CA THR A 143 -16.64 -18.50 -6.12
C THR A 143 -17.79 -18.17 -5.16
N THR A 144 -17.49 -17.80 -3.92
CA THR A 144 -18.49 -17.40 -2.93
C THR A 144 -19.34 -16.22 -3.42
N ILE A 145 -18.71 -15.17 -3.96
CA ILE A 145 -19.42 -14.00 -4.49
C ILE A 145 -20.37 -14.41 -5.62
N ARG A 146 -19.89 -15.22 -6.57
CA ARG A 146 -20.71 -15.71 -7.70
C ARG A 146 -21.91 -16.50 -7.21
N ASP A 147 -21.72 -17.39 -6.24
CA ASP A 147 -22.79 -18.26 -5.75
C ASP A 147 -23.86 -17.45 -4.97
N GLU A 148 -23.45 -16.43 -4.20
CA GLU A 148 -24.39 -15.51 -3.54
C GLU A 148 -25.18 -14.65 -4.53
N PHE A 149 -24.54 -14.12 -5.59
CA PHE A 149 -25.28 -13.41 -6.65
C PHE A 149 -26.27 -14.34 -7.36
N THR A 150 -25.88 -15.59 -7.63
CA THR A 150 -26.75 -16.58 -8.26
C THR A 150 -27.98 -16.84 -7.38
N LYS A 151 -27.77 -17.05 -6.08
CA LYS A 151 -28.85 -17.23 -5.09
C LYS A 151 -29.77 -16.02 -5.01
N TRP A 152 -29.21 -14.81 -4.97
CA TRP A 152 -30.00 -13.57 -4.95
C TRP A 152 -30.87 -13.43 -6.21
N ILE A 153 -30.31 -13.69 -7.38
CA ILE A 153 -31.04 -13.62 -8.66
C ILE A 153 -32.20 -14.60 -8.68
N CYS A 154 -31.95 -15.87 -8.30
CA CYS A 154 -32.99 -16.90 -8.29
C CYS A 154 -34.07 -16.62 -7.26
N SER A 155 -33.71 -16.21 -6.04
CA SER A 155 -34.66 -15.98 -4.95
C SER A 155 -35.53 -14.74 -5.16
N SER A 156 -34.99 -13.70 -5.78
CA SER A 156 -35.70 -12.43 -6.01
C SER A 156 -36.23 -12.28 -7.44
N ILE A 157 -36.14 -13.33 -8.27
CA ILE A 157 -36.55 -13.36 -9.69
C ILE A 157 -36.00 -12.13 -10.45
N ARG A 158 -34.70 -11.88 -10.31
CA ARG A 158 -34.02 -10.76 -10.99
C ARG A 158 -33.55 -11.18 -12.38
N PRO A 159 -33.45 -10.25 -13.34
CA PRO A 159 -32.87 -10.57 -14.64
C PRO A 159 -31.34 -10.72 -14.52
N PHE A 160 -30.74 -11.64 -15.27
CA PHE A 160 -29.30 -11.93 -15.17
C PHE A 160 -28.39 -10.75 -15.51
N ASN A 161 -28.86 -9.86 -16.39
CA ASN A 161 -28.11 -8.67 -16.81
C ASN A 161 -27.90 -7.66 -15.68
N ILE A 162 -28.61 -7.77 -14.54
CA ILE A 162 -28.46 -6.88 -13.39
C ILE A 162 -27.03 -6.86 -12.83
N ILE A 163 -26.26 -7.95 -12.97
CA ILE A 163 -24.85 -7.99 -12.51
C ILE A 163 -23.96 -7.07 -13.35
N SER A 164 -24.33 -6.84 -14.61
CA SER A 164 -23.59 -5.99 -15.53
C SER A 164 -23.88 -4.50 -15.34
N ASP A 165 -24.95 -4.18 -14.60
CA ASP A 165 -25.43 -2.82 -14.33
C ASP A 165 -24.34 -1.93 -13.71
N PRO A 166 -24.04 -0.75 -14.32
CA PRO A 166 -22.98 0.12 -13.83
C PRO A 166 -23.33 0.80 -12.50
N GLU A 167 -24.60 1.08 -12.25
CA GLU A 167 -25.09 1.68 -11.02
C GLU A 167 -24.94 0.69 -9.86
N LEU A 168 -25.27 -0.59 -10.04
CA LEU A 168 -25.03 -1.64 -9.05
C LEU A 168 -23.55 -1.72 -8.65
N LYS A 169 -22.64 -1.69 -9.62
CA LYS A 169 -21.17 -1.71 -9.34
C LYS A 169 -20.75 -0.49 -8.54
N THR A 170 -21.31 0.66 -8.84
CA THR A 170 -21.05 1.91 -8.11
C THR A 170 -21.55 1.79 -6.67
N THR A 171 -22.78 1.30 -6.46
CA THR A 171 -23.34 1.07 -5.12
C THR A 171 -22.50 0.09 -4.31
N LEU A 172 -22.10 -1.05 -4.89
CA LEU A 172 -21.25 -2.04 -4.20
C LEU A 172 -19.90 -1.44 -3.80
N LYS A 173 -19.31 -0.62 -4.65
CA LYS A 173 -18.07 0.11 -4.33
C LYS A 173 -18.28 1.05 -3.15
N THR A 174 -19.37 1.83 -3.13
CA THR A 174 -19.70 2.71 -2.01
C THR A 174 -19.86 1.93 -0.70
N ILE A 175 -20.53 0.76 -0.74
CA ILE A 175 -20.67 -0.11 0.44
C ILE A 175 -19.29 -0.59 0.92
N ILE A 176 -18.43 -1.04 0.01
CA ILE A 176 -17.06 -1.49 0.35
C ILE A 176 -16.25 -0.35 0.97
N ASP A 177 -16.33 0.86 0.42
CA ASP A 177 -15.61 2.03 0.93
C ASP A 177 -16.10 2.41 2.34
N ILE A 178 -17.41 2.32 2.59
CA ILE A 178 -18.01 2.47 3.93
C ILE A 178 -17.48 1.39 4.88
N CYS A 179 -17.54 0.11 4.50
CA CYS A 179 -17.04 -1.00 5.33
C CYS A 179 -15.54 -0.85 5.64
N GLN A 180 -14.73 -0.35 4.70
CA GLN A 180 -13.32 -0.05 4.92
C GLN A 180 -13.12 1.10 5.91
N LYS A 181 -13.92 2.17 5.78
CA LYS A 181 -13.86 3.35 6.66
C LYS A 181 -14.12 3.00 8.12
N TYR A 182 -15.04 2.09 8.40
CA TYR A 182 -15.40 1.69 9.78
C TYR A 182 -14.80 0.34 10.20
N HIS A 183 -13.69 -0.07 9.57
CA HIS A 183 -12.93 -1.28 9.95
C HIS A 183 -13.77 -2.57 10.06
N ARG A 184 -14.78 -2.72 9.19
CA ARG A 184 -15.65 -3.92 9.08
C ARG A 184 -16.54 -4.21 10.30
N LEU A 185 -16.79 -3.24 11.17
CA LEU A 185 -17.67 -3.39 12.34
C LEU A 185 -19.10 -2.88 12.11
N ILE A 186 -19.55 -2.81 10.86
CA ILE A 186 -20.89 -2.29 10.52
C ILE A 186 -21.87 -3.44 10.38
N ASP A 187 -23.03 -3.31 11.00
CA ASP A 187 -24.17 -4.19 10.74
C ASP A 187 -24.73 -3.89 9.35
N ILE A 188 -24.94 -4.92 8.53
CA ILE A 188 -25.47 -4.77 7.17
C ILE A 188 -26.86 -4.13 7.19
N GLU A 189 -27.66 -4.42 8.21
CA GLU A 189 -29.00 -3.85 8.36
C GLU A 189 -28.96 -2.32 8.58
N ASP A 190 -27.86 -1.77 9.11
CA ASP A 190 -27.67 -0.32 9.23
C ASP A 190 -27.31 0.35 7.90
N ILE A 191 -26.78 -0.42 6.93
CA ILE A 191 -26.43 0.05 5.59
C ILE A 191 -27.67 0.03 4.68
N LEU A 192 -28.52 -0.98 4.86
CA LEU A 192 -29.70 -1.16 4.03
C LEU A 192 -30.83 -0.23 4.49
N VAL A 193 -31.31 0.60 3.57
CA VAL A 193 -32.44 1.48 3.82
C VAL A 193 -33.76 0.79 3.48
N ALA A 194 -34.79 1.07 4.28
CA ALA A 194 -36.13 0.56 4.03
C ALA A 194 -36.64 0.95 2.62
N PRO A 195 -37.41 0.09 1.93
CA PRO A 195 -37.93 0.38 0.60
C PRO A 195 -38.75 1.68 0.50
N THR A 196 -39.47 2.03 1.56
CA THR A 196 -40.23 3.29 1.66
C THR A 196 -39.32 4.52 1.61
N THR A 197 -38.16 4.45 2.28
CA THR A 197 -37.13 5.51 2.23
C THR A 197 -36.53 5.65 0.84
N ILE A 198 -36.26 4.53 0.15
CA ILE A 198 -35.80 4.55 -1.24
C ILE A 198 -36.85 5.21 -2.14
N SER A 199 -38.12 4.79 -2.03
CA SER A 199 -39.23 5.35 -2.80
C SER A 199 -39.37 6.86 -2.59
N TYR A 200 -39.31 7.31 -1.33
CA TYR A 200 -39.32 8.74 -1.00
C TYR A 200 -38.16 9.49 -1.66
N ASN A 201 -36.93 8.95 -1.57
CA ASN A 201 -35.76 9.57 -2.18
C ASN A 201 -35.84 9.63 -3.71
N VAL A 202 -36.39 8.59 -4.35
CA VAL A 202 -36.63 8.55 -5.81
C VAL A 202 -37.60 9.66 -6.21
N ASN A 203 -38.72 9.81 -5.50
CA ASN A 203 -39.68 10.88 -5.78
C ASN A 203 -39.06 12.26 -5.59
N ARG A 204 -38.30 12.47 -4.52
CA ARG A 204 -37.59 13.72 -4.26
C ARG A 204 -36.59 14.06 -5.37
N LEU A 205 -35.82 13.07 -5.85
CA LEU A 205 -34.89 13.27 -6.97
C LEU A 205 -35.65 13.58 -8.27
N ALA A 206 -36.75 12.88 -8.54
CA ALA A 206 -37.59 13.17 -9.69
C ALA A 206 -38.13 14.61 -9.66
N ASP A 207 -38.61 15.07 -8.51
CA ASP A 207 -39.07 16.46 -8.34
C ASP A 207 -37.95 17.47 -8.53
N HIS A 208 -36.75 17.17 -8.02
CA HIS A 208 -35.58 18.00 -8.26
C HIS A 208 -35.29 18.12 -9.77
N TYR A 209 -35.23 17.02 -10.52
CA TYR A 209 -35.00 17.08 -11.96
C TYR A 209 -36.14 17.76 -12.72
N ARG A 210 -37.40 17.55 -12.32
CA ARG A 210 -38.55 18.29 -12.88
C ARG A 210 -38.39 19.79 -12.65
N SER A 211 -37.91 20.21 -11.48
CA SER A 211 -37.69 21.63 -11.18
C SER A 211 -36.59 22.24 -12.05
N LEU A 212 -35.55 21.46 -12.38
CA LEU A 212 -34.48 21.89 -13.29
C LEU A 212 -34.93 21.91 -14.76
N ALA A 213 -35.74 20.93 -15.18
CA ALA A 213 -36.23 20.83 -16.55
C ALA A 213 -37.33 21.87 -16.86
N ARG A 214 -38.18 22.19 -15.88
CA ARG A 214 -39.31 23.12 -16.06
C ARG A 214 -38.92 24.44 -16.74
N PRO A 215 -37.92 25.24 -16.28
CA PRO A 215 -37.58 26.50 -16.92
C PRO A 215 -37.09 26.34 -18.36
N ILE A 216 -36.46 25.21 -18.69
CA ILE A 216 -35.98 24.90 -20.05
C ILE A 216 -37.15 24.60 -20.99
N LEU A 217 -38.24 24.04 -20.46
CA LEU A 217 -39.39 23.59 -21.23
C LEU A 217 -40.52 24.62 -21.34
N ILE A 218 -40.56 25.64 -20.47
CA ILE A 218 -41.63 26.67 -20.48
C ILE A 218 -41.63 27.46 -21.80
N GLU A 219 -40.50 28.04 -22.22
CA GLU A 219 -40.45 28.86 -23.43
C GLU A 219 -40.83 28.05 -24.70
N PRO A 220 -40.27 26.84 -24.96
CA PRO A 220 -40.71 26.02 -26.08
C PRO A 220 -42.19 25.62 -26.03
N ALA A 221 -42.75 25.40 -24.83
CA ALA A 221 -44.15 25.09 -24.67
C ALA A 221 -45.05 26.29 -24.98
N GLU A 222 -44.72 27.48 -24.49
CA GLU A 222 -45.45 28.74 -24.77
C GLU A 222 -45.36 29.15 -26.25
N ALA A 223 -44.22 28.89 -26.89
CA ALA A 223 -44.03 29.10 -28.32
C ALA A 223 -44.75 28.06 -29.21
N GLY A 224 -45.37 27.04 -28.63
CA GLY A 224 -46.09 25.99 -29.37
C GLY A 224 -45.19 25.06 -30.18
N VAL A 225 -43.89 24.99 -29.87
CA VAL A 225 -42.90 24.15 -30.58
C VAL A 225 -42.60 22.84 -29.84
N LEU A 226 -43.25 22.60 -28.70
CA LEU A 226 -43.14 21.35 -27.96
C LEU A 226 -44.06 20.27 -28.57
N THR A 227 -43.48 19.13 -28.95
CA THR A 227 -44.25 17.95 -29.39
C THR A 227 -44.26 16.91 -28.29
N ILE A 228 -45.44 16.37 -27.97
CA ILE A 228 -45.61 15.27 -27.03
C ILE A 228 -45.89 14.00 -27.85
N CYS A 229 -45.10 12.96 -27.63
CA CYS A 229 -45.29 11.64 -28.23
C CYS A 229 -45.88 10.70 -27.17
N PRO A 230 -47.22 10.56 -27.06
CA PRO A 230 -47.80 9.59 -26.15
C PRO A 230 -47.46 8.17 -26.64
N ASP A 231 -46.78 7.40 -25.80
CA ASP A 231 -46.54 5.98 -26.05
C ASP A 231 -47.68 5.18 -25.40
N LEU A 232 -48.57 4.64 -26.24
CA LEU A 232 -49.75 3.90 -25.81
C LEU A 232 -49.63 2.45 -26.28
N TRP A 233 -49.56 1.53 -25.34
CA TRP A 233 -49.67 0.09 -25.60
C TRP A 233 -50.73 -0.53 -24.69
N THR A 234 -51.22 -1.71 -25.09
CA THR A 234 -52.10 -2.53 -24.26
C THR A 234 -51.39 -3.83 -23.93
N ASP A 235 -51.20 -4.09 -22.64
CA ASP A 235 -50.69 -5.39 -22.21
C ASP A 235 -51.80 -6.43 -22.31
N SER A 236 -51.62 -7.41 -23.20
CA SER A 236 -52.49 -8.58 -23.27
C SER A 236 -52.18 -9.53 -22.11
N LEU A 237 -52.59 -9.14 -20.89
CA LEU A 237 -52.49 -10.01 -19.72
C LEU A 237 -53.45 -11.19 -19.90
N LYS A 238 -52.93 -12.32 -20.40
CA LYS A 238 -53.62 -13.60 -20.29
C LYS A 238 -53.76 -13.89 -18.80
N LYS A 239 -54.99 -13.92 -18.28
CA LYS A 239 -55.28 -14.40 -16.92
C LYS A 239 -54.63 -15.78 -16.76
N LEU A 240 -53.57 -15.85 -15.96
CA LEU A 240 -53.08 -17.12 -15.45
C LEU A 240 -54.16 -17.62 -14.50
N ILE A 241 -54.94 -18.61 -14.94
CA ILE A 241 -55.80 -19.40 -14.06
C ILE A 241 -54.83 -20.28 -13.28
N ILE A 242 -54.54 -19.90 -12.04
CA ILE A 242 -53.77 -20.68 -11.06
C ILE A 242 -54.76 -21.46 -10.22
#